data_AF-A0A7J4KR41-F1
#
_entry.id   AF-A0A7J4KR41-F1
#
_cell.length_a   1.000
_cell.length_b   1.000
_cell.length_c   1.000
_cell.angle_alpha   90.00
_cell.angle_beta   90.00
_cell.angle_gamma   90.00
#
_symmetry.space_group_name_H-M   'P 1'
#
loop_
_entity.id
_entity.type
_entity.pdbx_description
1 polymer ?
#
loop_
_entity_poly.entity_id
_entity_poly.type
_entity_poly.pdbx_seq_one_letter_code
_entity_poly.pdbx_strand_id
1 'polypeptide(L)'
;MRLERRVRNLMKKGRKKPLLKVRLPTKITPELCRLLGLLHGDGNMSGGRVLLTDQNREFHKTIGGIFKSVFGLSPNIFHDINRNTHYSHTKSVLVYRFLNEVMEVPKGAVRQNLRVPAYMEKLGRHLQAEYVGGLFDAEGCVKRRQAELNISTTSKSVFEFLGEFLGGIGVDYSKYIRKRHINPEYELYIYGKDDLHKFARYVSFRHPSKKKRMANFLK
;
A
#
# COMPACT_ATOMS: atom_id res chain seq x y z
N MET A 1 4.77 -9.54 -16.38
CA MET A 1 5.48 -10.45 -15.45
C MET A 1 4.80 -11.81 -15.45
N ARG A 2 5.53 -12.94 -15.54
CA ARG A 2 4.97 -14.30 -15.38
C ARG A 2 5.04 -14.72 -13.90
N LEU A 3 4.06 -14.31 -13.09
CA LEU A 3 4.08 -14.49 -11.63
C LEU A 3 4.19 -15.96 -11.20
N GLU A 4 3.45 -16.87 -11.85
CA GLU A 4 3.50 -18.31 -11.57
C GLU A 4 4.91 -18.90 -11.64
N ARG A 5 5.71 -18.45 -12.62
CA ARG A 5 7.11 -18.90 -12.78
C ARG A 5 7.97 -18.42 -11.61
N ARG A 6 7.81 -17.16 -11.17
CA ARG A 6 8.54 -16.61 -10.03
C ARG A 6 8.17 -17.33 -8.73
N VAL A 7 6.88 -17.61 -8.51
CA VAL A 7 6.39 -18.37 -7.36
C VAL A 7 6.96 -19.80 -7.35
N ARG A 8 6.92 -20.51 -8.48
CA ARG A 8 7.54 -21.84 -8.59
C ARG A 8 9.04 -21.81 -8.27
N ASN A 9 9.77 -20.83 -8.78
CA ASN A 9 11.19 -20.66 -8.49
C ASN A 9 11.45 -20.37 -7.01
N LEU A 10 10.62 -19.55 -6.37
CA LEU A 10 10.72 -19.28 -4.93
C LEU A 10 10.53 -20.54 -4.11
N MET A 11 9.51 -21.35 -4.45
CA MET A 11 9.22 -22.62 -3.76
C MET A 11 10.37 -23.62 -3.87
N LYS A 12 11.03 -23.71 -5.05
CA LYS A 12 12.21 -24.57 -5.24
C LYS A 12 13.42 -24.16 -4.39
N LYS A 13 13.57 -22.87 -4.08
CA LYS A 13 14.66 -22.36 -3.21
C LYS A 13 14.43 -22.67 -1.73
N GLY A 14 13.22 -23.03 -1.32
CA GLY A 14 12.89 -23.29 0.09
C GLY A 14 13.41 -24.66 0.55
N ARG A 15 14.41 -24.68 1.44
CA ARG A 15 14.96 -25.93 2.01
C ARG A 15 14.11 -26.53 3.15
N LYS A 16 13.20 -25.77 3.76
CA LYS A 16 12.35 -26.22 4.88
C LYS A 16 10.87 -25.97 4.57
N LYS A 17 10.01 -26.93 4.92
CA LYS A 17 8.55 -26.75 4.86
C LYS A 17 8.15 -25.58 5.76
N PRO A 18 7.29 -24.66 5.30
CA PRO A 18 6.80 -23.57 6.15
C PRO A 18 5.96 -24.13 7.30
N LEU A 19 6.18 -23.62 8.51
CA LEU A 19 5.43 -24.00 9.70
C LEU A 19 3.96 -23.57 9.63
N LEU A 20 3.68 -22.48 8.92
CA LEU A 20 2.34 -21.96 8.67
C LEU A 20 1.87 -22.40 7.29
N LYS A 21 0.63 -22.94 7.20
CA LYS A 21 -0.02 -23.24 5.93
C LYS A 21 -0.41 -21.92 5.25
N VAL A 22 0.42 -21.48 4.30
CA VAL A 22 0.21 -20.25 3.53
C VAL A 22 -0.03 -20.57 2.06
N ARG A 23 -0.81 -19.74 1.39
CA ARG A 23 -1.04 -19.77 -0.06
C ARG A 23 -0.25 -18.63 -0.68
N LEU A 24 0.50 -18.88 -1.74
CA LEU A 24 1.14 -17.82 -2.50
C LEU A 24 0.32 -17.52 -3.76
N PRO A 25 0.00 -16.25 -4.02
CA PRO A 25 -0.78 -15.90 -5.20
C PRO A 25 0.04 -16.14 -6.48
N THR A 26 -0.58 -16.77 -7.47
CA THR A 26 0.01 -17.06 -8.79
C THR A 26 -0.41 -16.04 -9.85
N LYS A 27 -1.42 -15.21 -9.55
CA LYS A 27 -1.91 -14.10 -10.37
C LYS A 27 -1.87 -12.79 -9.58
N ILE A 28 -1.79 -11.66 -10.29
CA ILE A 28 -1.91 -10.35 -9.67
C ILE A 28 -3.40 -10.06 -9.49
N THR A 29 -3.83 -9.92 -8.23
CA THR A 29 -5.22 -9.65 -7.86
C THR A 29 -5.38 -8.24 -7.28
N PRO A 30 -6.60 -7.69 -7.30
CA PRO A 30 -6.94 -6.44 -6.60
C PRO A 30 -6.41 -6.38 -5.16
N GLU A 31 -6.60 -7.43 -4.37
CA GLU A 31 -6.18 -7.50 -2.96
C GLU A 31 -4.66 -7.53 -2.80
N LEU A 32 -3.95 -8.19 -3.73
CA LEU A 32 -2.50 -8.18 -3.74
C LEU A 32 -1.99 -6.76 -4.05
N CYS A 33 -2.57 -6.08 -5.04
CA CYS A 33 -2.22 -4.69 -5.36
C CYS A 33 -2.48 -3.76 -4.17
N ARG A 34 -3.65 -3.88 -3.52
CA ARG A 34 -3.98 -3.13 -2.30
C ARG A 34 -2.94 -3.35 -1.20
N LEU A 35 -2.57 -4.60 -0.96
CA LEU A 35 -1.57 -4.95 0.04
C LEU A 35 -0.21 -4.32 -0.28
N LEU A 36 0.23 -4.35 -1.54
CA LEU A 36 1.50 -3.74 -1.93
C LEU A 36 1.50 -2.23 -1.72
N GLY A 37 0.38 -1.55 -1.98
CA GLY A 37 0.23 -0.13 -1.71
C GLY A 37 0.37 0.19 -0.22
N LEU A 38 -0.31 -0.58 0.63
CA LEU A 38 -0.21 -0.45 2.09
C LEU A 38 1.23 -0.68 2.58
N LEU A 39 1.89 -1.72 2.08
CA LEU A 39 3.28 -2.02 2.43
C LEU A 39 4.24 -0.95 1.93
N HIS A 40 3.98 -0.31 0.80
CA HIS A 40 4.80 0.76 0.28
C HIS A 40 4.63 2.10 1.03
N GLY A 41 3.55 2.27 1.79
CA GLY A 41 3.40 3.37 2.76
C GLY A 41 3.98 3.00 4.12
N ASP A 42 3.25 2.19 4.88
CA ASP A 42 3.50 1.92 6.31
C ASP A 42 4.20 0.58 6.60
N GLY A 43 4.72 -0.08 5.57
CA GLY A 43 5.36 -1.39 5.71
C GLY A 43 6.73 -1.35 6.40
N ASN A 44 7.01 -2.38 7.19
CA ASN A 44 8.36 -2.70 7.67
C ASN A 44 8.63 -4.20 7.45
N MET A 45 9.69 -4.50 6.71
CA MET A 45 10.08 -5.84 6.30
C MET A 45 11.44 -6.19 6.90
N SER A 46 11.48 -6.77 8.11
CA SER A 46 12.75 -7.07 8.80
C SER A 46 12.75 -8.45 9.47
N GLY A 47 13.89 -9.15 9.45
CA GLY A 47 14.06 -10.43 10.15
C GLY A 47 13.06 -11.53 9.77
N GLY A 48 12.57 -11.54 8.53
CA GLY A 48 11.53 -12.49 8.08
C GLY A 48 10.11 -12.13 8.56
N ARG A 49 9.92 -10.92 9.07
CA ARG A 49 8.64 -10.38 9.56
C ARG A 49 8.09 -9.36 8.58
N VAL A 50 6.78 -9.33 8.47
CA VAL A 50 6.01 -8.30 7.77
C VAL A 50 5.21 -7.57 8.83
N LEU A 51 5.37 -6.25 8.90
CA LEU A 51 4.71 -5.40 9.87
C LEU A 51 4.08 -4.19 9.16
N LEU A 52 2.85 -3.87 9.53
CA LEU A 52 2.14 -2.63 9.18
C LEU A 52 1.71 -1.94 10.47
N THR A 53 1.84 -0.62 10.54
CA THR A 53 1.52 0.18 11.73
C THR A 53 0.40 1.15 11.43
N ASP A 54 -0.61 1.25 12.29
CA ASP A 54 -1.63 2.30 12.23
C ASP A 54 -2.24 2.50 13.63
N GLN A 55 -2.75 3.71 13.92
CA GLN A 55 -3.41 3.98 15.20
C GLN A 55 -4.81 3.34 15.26
N ASN A 56 -5.46 3.13 14.11
CA ASN A 56 -6.82 2.65 13.99
C ASN A 56 -6.89 1.11 14.03
N ARG A 57 -7.30 0.57 15.18
CA ARG A 57 -7.49 -0.87 15.37
C ARG A 57 -8.46 -1.52 14.37
N GLU A 58 -9.50 -0.81 13.94
CA GLU A 58 -10.46 -1.34 12.96
C GLU A 58 -9.82 -1.50 11.59
N PHE A 59 -8.93 -0.58 11.22
CA PHE A 59 -8.16 -0.70 9.99
C PHE A 59 -7.25 -1.93 9.99
N HIS A 60 -6.69 -2.33 11.15
CA HIS A 60 -5.95 -3.59 11.26
C HIS A 60 -6.82 -4.84 11.01
N LYS A 61 -8.12 -4.80 11.27
CA LYS A 61 -9.02 -5.90 10.87
C LYS A 61 -9.17 -5.96 9.35
N THR A 62 -9.29 -4.80 8.69
CA THR A 62 -9.28 -4.71 7.22
C THR A 62 -7.98 -5.26 6.64
N ILE A 63 -6.83 -4.88 7.18
CA ILE A 63 -5.52 -5.44 6.82
C ILE A 63 -5.54 -6.96 7.02
N GLY A 64 -6.08 -7.44 8.13
CA GLY A 64 -6.24 -8.87 8.42
C GLY A 64 -7.03 -9.63 7.36
N GLY A 65 -8.11 -9.04 6.85
CA GLY A 65 -8.92 -9.58 5.75
C GLY A 65 -8.16 -9.60 4.41
N ILE A 66 -7.39 -8.56 4.11
CA ILE A 66 -6.54 -8.50 2.90
C ILE A 66 -5.48 -9.61 2.94
N PHE A 67 -4.76 -9.77 4.05
CA PHE A 67 -3.80 -10.87 4.21
C PHE A 67 -4.46 -12.24 4.09
N LYS A 68 -5.66 -12.41 4.66
CA LYS A 68 -6.40 -13.68 4.57
C LYS A 68 -6.78 -14.01 3.12
N SER A 69 -7.21 -13.01 2.36
CA SER A 69 -7.52 -13.17 0.94
C SER A 69 -6.27 -13.52 0.11
N VAL A 70 -5.18 -12.78 0.31
CA VAL A 70 -3.95 -12.93 -0.50
C VAL A 70 -3.17 -14.21 -0.14
N PHE A 71 -3.05 -14.50 1.16
CA PHE A 71 -2.14 -15.55 1.66
C PHE A 71 -2.81 -16.69 2.41
N GLY A 72 -4.12 -16.61 2.67
CA GLY A 72 -4.82 -17.59 3.51
C GLY A 72 -4.44 -17.52 4.99
N LEU A 73 -3.82 -16.43 5.44
CA LEU A 73 -3.45 -16.22 6.84
C LEU A 73 -3.87 -14.81 7.30
N SER A 74 -4.13 -14.64 8.58
CA SER A 74 -4.31 -13.31 9.17
C SER A 74 -3.09 -12.97 10.05
N PRO A 75 -2.50 -11.76 9.93
CA PRO A 75 -1.50 -11.28 10.86
C PRO A 75 -2.08 -11.13 12.26
N ASN A 76 -1.23 -11.29 13.27
CA ASN A 76 -1.57 -10.96 14.64
C ASN A 76 -1.67 -9.44 14.79
N ILE A 77 -2.57 -8.96 15.65
CA ILE A 77 -2.70 -7.55 15.98
C ILE A 77 -2.11 -7.34 17.38
N PHE A 78 -1.10 -6.50 17.48
CA PHE A 78 -0.51 -6.07 18.74
C PHE A 78 -0.85 -4.61 19.00
N HIS A 79 -0.91 -4.21 20.27
CA HIS A 79 -1.09 -2.82 20.69
C HIS A 79 0.15 -2.35 21.45
N ASP A 80 0.74 -1.25 21.00
CA ASP A 80 1.82 -0.54 21.66
C ASP A 80 1.24 0.60 22.47
N ILE A 81 1.11 0.38 23.78
CA ILE A 81 0.52 1.34 24.70
C ILE A 81 1.34 2.63 24.74
N ASN A 82 2.68 2.53 24.66
CA ASN A 82 3.58 3.68 24.76
C ASN A 82 3.47 4.60 23.55
N ARG A 83 3.26 4.02 22.35
CA ARG A 83 3.10 4.78 21.10
C ARG A 83 1.65 5.02 20.70
N ASN A 84 0.70 4.50 21.48
CA ASN A 84 -0.74 4.49 21.19
C ASN A 84 -1.02 4.07 19.74
N THR A 85 -0.39 2.97 19.31
CA THR A 85 -0.48 2.47 17.93
C THR A 85 -0.64 0.96 17.91
N HIS A 86 -1.17 0.44 16.81
CA HIS A 86 -1.37 -0.98 16.60
C HIS A 86 -0.43 -1.49 15.50
N TYR A 87 -0.12 -2.79 15.56
CA TYR A 87 0.71 -3.45 14.57
C TYR A 87 0.01 -4.69 14.03
N SER A 88 -0.15 -4.80 12.72
CA SER A 88 -0.42 -6.07 12.05
C SER A 88 0.92 -6.74 11.77
N HIS A 89 1.17 -7.88 12.40
CA HIS A 89 2.45 -8.57 12.34
C HIS A 89 2.30 -10.05 11.96
N THR A 90 3.13 -10.50 11.01
CA THR A 90 3.29 -11.92 10.69
C THR A 90 4.77 -12.30 10.54
N LYS A 91 5.13 -13.47 11.08
CA LYS A 91 6.48 -14.08 10.99
C LYS A 91 6.47 -15.27 10.03
N SER A 92 5.93 -15.08 8.84
CA SER A 92 5.98 -16.09 7.78
C SER A 92 7.14 -15.78 6.83
N VAL A 93 8.22 -16.56 6.94
CA VAL A 93 9.40 -16.43 6.06
C VAL A 93 9.00 -16.58 4.59
N LEU A 94 8.03 -17.45 4.29
CA LEU A 94 7.59 -17.65 2.90
C LEU A 94 6.83 -16.42 2.35
N VAL A 95 5.94 -15.81 3.14
CA VAL A 95 5.27 -14.56 2.75
C VAL A 95 6.28 -13.42 2.65
N TYR A 96 7.20 -13.31 3.60
CA TYR A 96 8.26 -12.31 3.58
C TYR A 96 9.09 -12.41 2.29
N ARG A 97 9.55 -13.61 1.95
CA ARG A 97 10.36 -13.84 0.74
C ARG A 97 9.54 -13.64 -0.53
N PHE A 98 8.26 -13.99 -0.54
CA PHE A 98 7.38 -13.68 -1.66
C PHE A 98 7.28 -12.17 -1.89
N LEU A 99 6.96 -11.40 -0.84
CA LEU A 99 6.85 -9.94 -0.96
C LEU A 99 8.17 -9.31 -1.42
N ASN A 100 9.31 -9.76 -0.88
CA ASN A 100 10.61 -9.19 -1.22
C ASN A 100 11.19 -9.68 -2.57
N GLU A 101 11.28 -11.00 -2.78
CA GLU A 101 11.95 -11.58 -3.96
C GLU A 101 11.03 -11.63 -5.20
N VAL A 102 9.70 -11.70 -5.01
CA VAL A 102 8.72 -11.83 -6.10
C VAL A 102 7.99 -10.53 -6.36
N MET A 103 7.60 -9.80 -5.33
CA MET A 103 6.86 -8.53 -5.46
C MET A 103 7.73 -7.30 -5.26
N GLU A 104 9.03 -7.47 -5.07
CA GLU A 104 10.02 -6.37 -5.04
C GLU A 104 9.78 -5.33 -3.92
N VAL A 105 9.08 -5.72 -2.85
CA VAL A 105 8.92 -4.89 -1.65
C VAL A 105 10.27 -4.78 -0.94
N PRO A 106 10.79 -3.58 -0.63
CA PRO A 106 12.10 -3.41 -0.03
C PRO A 106 12.19 -3.99 1.39
N LYS A 107 13.41 -4.30 1.84
CA LYS A 107 13.69 -4.72 3.22
C LYS A 107 13.84 -3.49 4.11
N GLY A 108 13.66 -3.68 5.41
CA GLY A 108 13.77 -2.64 6.43
C GLY A 108 12.56 -1.73 6.46
N ALA A 109 12.79 -0.50 6.91
CA ALA A 109 11.81 0.57 6.76
C ALA A 109 11.74 0.98 5.29
N VAL A 110 10.54 0.95 4.74
CA VAL A 110 10.27 1.13 3.31
C VAL A 110 10.76 2.49 2.79
N ARG A 111 10.97 3.47 3.68
CA ARG A 111 11.43 4.83 3.36
C ARG A 111 12.78 4.94 2.64
N GLN A 112 13.65 3.92 2.75
CA GLN A 112 14.95 3.92 2.07
C GLN A 112 14.86 3.14 0.75
N ASN A 113 15.08 3.81 -0.38
CA ASN A 113 15.11 3.22 -1.73
C ASN A 113 13.78 2.61 -2.22
N LEU A 114 12.63 3.06 -1.71
CA LEU A 114 11.33 2.66 -2.26
C LEU A 114 11.24 3.02 -3.74
N ARG A 115 10.97 2.01 -4.57
CA ARG A 115 10.64 2.15 -5.98
C ARG A 115 9.35 1.39 -6.27
N VAL A 116 8.49 1.98 -7.09
CA VAL A 116 7.35 1.27 -7.64
C VAL A 116 7.88 0.24 -8.65
N PRO A 117 7.55 -1.04 -8.52
CA PRO A 117 8.01 -2.04 -9.48
C PRO A 117 7.48 -1.76 -10.88
N ALA A 118 8.33 -1.83 -11.89
CA ALA A 118 7.98 -1.49 -13.28
C ALA A 118 6.82 -2.34 -13.86
N TYR A 119 6.52 -3.51 -13.27
CA TYR A 119 5.35 -4.27 -13.69
C TYR A 119 4.03 -3.60 -13.29
N MET A 120 4.01 -2.75 -12.24
CA MET A 120 2.82 -2.05 -11.75
C MET A 120 2.29 -1.04 -12.78
N GLU A 121 3.19 -0.33 -13.46
CA GLU A 121 2.87 0.60 -14.56
C GLU A 121 2.17 -0.11 -15.73
N LYS A 122 2.46 -1.40 -15.92
CA LYS A 122 1.92 -2.22 -17.01
C LYS A 122 0.61 -2.94 -16.66
N LEU A 123 0.12 -2.80 -15.42
CA LEU A 123 -1.14 -3.40 -15.01
C LEU A 123 -2.34 -2.59 -15.52
N GLY A 124 -3.49 -3.26 -15.64
CA GLY A 124 -4.75 -2.59 -15.93
C GLY A 124 -5.11 -1.56 -14.85
N ARG A 125 -5.84 -0.51 -15.25
CA ARG A 125 -6.17 0.63 -14.38
C ARG A 125 -6.85 0.22 -13.06
N HIS A 126 -7.72 -0.79 -13.09
CA HIS A 126 -8.39 -1.30 -11.89
C HIS A 126 -7.42 -1.88 -10.84
N LEU A 127 -6.33 -2.54 -11.27
CA LEU A 127 -5.29 -3.06 -10.36
C LEU A 127 -4.41 -1.94 -9.83
N GLN A 128 -4.06 -0.98 -10.67
CA GLN A 128 -3.32 0.20 -10.26
C GLN A 128 -4.12 1.01 -9.23
N ALA A 129 -5.42 1.16 -9.44
CA ALA A 129 -6.30 1.86 -8.51
C ALA A 129 -6.32 1.24 -7.12
N GLU A 130 -6.24 -0.09 -7.01
CA GLU A 130 -6.12 -0.76 -5.71
C GLU A 130 -4.76 -0.50 -5.04
N TYR A 131 -3.68 -0.51 -5.82
CA TYR A 131 -2.35 -0.14 -5.31
C TYR A 131 -2.30 1.31 -4.83
N VAL A 132 -2.85 2.25 -5.61
CA VAL A 132 -3.00 3.66 -5.23
C VAL A 132 -3.87 3.80 -3.99
N GLY A 133 -4.98 3.08 -3.91
CA GLY A 133 -5.84 3.05 -2.73
C GLY A 133 -5.10 2.57 -1.47
N GLY A 134 -4.19 1.60 -1.60
CA GLY A 134 -3.33 1.16 -0.50
C GLY A 134 -2.36 2.26 -0.05
N LEU A 135 -1.72 2.96 -0.98
CA LEU A 135 -0.83 4.10 -0.66
C LEU A 135 -1.60 5.22 0.05
N PHE A 136 -2.78 5.59 -0.44
CA PHE A 136 -3.61 6.62 0.16
C PHE A 136 -4.21 6.20 1.51
N ASP A 137 -4.54 4.92 1.67
CA ASP A 137 -4.97 4.36 2.96
C ASP A 137 -3.86 4.40 4.01
N ALA A 138 -2.58 4.29 3.61
CA ALA A 138 -1.41 4.44 4.47
C ALA A 138 -1.05 5.92 4.70
N GLU A 139 -0.56 6.60 3.66
CA GLU A 139 0.08 7.92 3.75
C GLU A 139 -0.85 9.09 3.39
N GLY A 140 -1.99 8.82 2.74
CA GLY A 140 -2.90 9.87 2.26
C GLY A 140 -3.66 10.59 3.38
N CYS A 141 -3.97 11.87 3.18
CA CYS A 141 -4.73 12.70 4.09
C CYS A 141 -5.92 13.36 3.39
N VAL A 142 -7.13 13.02 3.85
CA VAL A 142 -8.36 13.74 3.49
C VAL A 142 -8.57 14.86 4.52
N LYS A 143 -8.61 16.12 4.08
CA LYS A 143 -8.86 17.28 4.95
C LYS A 143 -10.28 17.22 5.53
N ARG A 144 -10.49 17.87 6.68
CA ARG A 144 -11.78 17.82 7.41
C ARG A 144 -12.79 18.87 6.96
N ARG A 145 -12.30 20.03 6.51
CA ARG A 145 -13.12 21.23 6.25
C ARG A 145 -13.09 21.71 4.80
N GLN A 146 -12.18 21.17 3.99
CA GLN A 146 -11.97 21.54 2.61
C GLN A 146 -11.99 20.27 1.76
N ALA A 147 -12.58 20.36 0.57
CA ALA A 147 -12.52 19.31 -0.45
C ALA A 147 -11.08 19.23 -0.98
N GLU A 148 -10.21 18.59 -0.18
CA GLU A 148 -8.80 18.42 -0.45
C GLU A 148 -8.38 17.02 0.02
N LEU A 149 -7.70 16.32 -0.89
CA LEU A 149 -6.99 15.09 -0.65
C LEU A 149 -5.52 15.31 -1.00
N ASN A 150 -4.62 14.95 -0.10
CA ASN A 150 -3.19 14.98 -0.38
C ASN A 150 -2.49 13.69 0.03
N ILE A 151 -1.29 13.50 -0.50
CA ILE A 151 -0.36 12.44 -0.11
C ILE A 151 1.05 13.00 -0.22
N SER A 152 1.89 12.72 0.77
CA SER A 152 3.32 13.04 0.74
C SER A 152 4.16 11.76 0.73
N THR A 153 5.32 11.82 0.08
CA THR A 153 6.26 10.70 0.03
C THR A 153 7.68 11.20 -0.17
N THR A 154 8.68 10.47 0.32
CA THR A 154 10.09 10.72 -0.01
C THR A 154 10.54 9.93 -1.25
N SER A 155 9.67 9.10 -1.84
CA SER A 155 9.98 8.32 -3.04
C SER A 155 9.54 9.06 -4.30
N LYS A 156 10.51 9.51 -5.09
CA LYS A 156 10.26 10.11 -6.41
C LYS A 156 9.49 9.14 -7.33
N SER A 157 9.81 7.86 -7.27
CA SER A 157 9.13 6.82 -8.08
C SER A 157 7.65 6.66 -7.70
N VAL A 158 7.30 6.74 -6.42
CA VAL A 158 5.89 6.74 -5.99
C VAL A 158 5.19 8.01 -6.46
N PHE A 159 5.84 9.16 -6.31
CA PHE A 159 5.31 10.45 -6.75
C PHE A 159 5.01 10.50 -8.26
N GLU A 160 5.93 10.03 -9.09
CA GLU A 160 5.77 9.95 -10.55
C GLU A 160 4.63 9.00 -10.92
N PHE A 161 4.62 7.79 -10.36
CA PHE A 161 3.56 6.80 -10.60
C PHE A 161 2.17 7.33 -10.21
N LEU A 162 2.05 8.01 -9.07
CA LEU A 162 0.79 8.60 -8.64
C LEU A 162 0.34 9.71 -9.58
N GLY A 163 1.26 10.57 -10.04
CA GLY A 163 0.94 11.63 -10.99
C GLY A 163 0.46 11.09 -12.34
N GLU A 164 1.11 10.06 -12.87
CA GLU A 164 0.69 9.39 -14.11
C GLU A 164 -0.67 8.71 -13.97
N PHE A 165 -0.90 8.03 -12.83
CA PHE A 165 -2.19 7.41 -12.55
C PHE A 165 -3.30 8.45 -12.49
N LEU A 166 -3.13 9.54 -11.72
CA LEU A 166 -4.12 10.60 -11.56
C LEU A 166 -4.46 11.27 -12.88
N GLY A 167 -3.43 11.69 -13.65
CA GLY A 167 -3.65 12.27 -14.98
C GLY A 167 -4.33 11.29 -15.92
N GLY A 168 -3.95 10.01 -15.87
CA GLY A 168 -4.55 8.96 -16.68
C GLY A 168 -5.99 8.55 -16.29
N ILE A 169 -6.53 9.06 -15.17
CA ILE A 169 -7.95 8.95 -14.81
C ILE A 169 -8.70 10.29 -14.93
N GLY A 170 -8.05 11.32 -15.48
CA GLY A 170 -8.62 12.65 -15.69
C GLY A 170 -8.80 13.48 -14.40
N VAL A 171 -8.08 13.14 -13.33
CA VAL A 171 -8.06 13.93 -12.09
C VAL A 171 -7.03 15.03 -12.24
N ASP A 172 -7.45 16.27 -12.02
CA ASP A 172 -6.55 17.42 -11.93
C ASP A 172 -5.90 17.46 -10.54
N TYR A 173 -4.59 17.77 -10.51
CA TYR A 173 -3.82 17.73 -9.28
C TYR A 173 -2.62 18.67 -9.32
N SER A 174 -2.23 19.18 -8.15
CA SER A 174 -1.03 20.00 -7.96
C SER A 174 0.14 19.17 -7.46
N LYS A 175 1.34 19.53 -7.92
CA LYS A 175 2.62 18.93 -7.54
C LYS A 175 3.45 19.92 -6.73
N TYR A 176 3.99 19.51 -5.60
CA TYR A 176 4.95 20.29 -4.83
C TYR A 176 6.16 19.46 -4.43
N ILE A 177 7.35 20.08 -4.43
CA ILE A 177 8.59 19.47 -3.96
C ILE A 177 9.12 20.32 -2.81
N ARG A 178 9.01 19.79 -1.59
CA ARG A 178 9.50 20.44 -0.39
C ARG A 178 10.94 20.00 -0.11
N LYS A 179 11.87 20.95 -0.15
CA LYS A 179 13.26 20.70 0.23
C LYS A 179 13.33 20.37 1.73
N ARG A 180 14.00 19.26 2.08
CA ARG A 180 14.35 18.89 3.45
C ARG A 180 15.85 18.65 3.55
N HIS A 181 16.36 18.55 4.77
CA HIS A 181 17.78 18.41 5.05
C HIS A 181 18.40 17.09 4.52
N ILE A 182 17.62 16.00 4.45
CA ILE A 182 18.12 14.67 4.04
C ILE A 182 17.59 14.31 2.65
N ASN A 183 16.26 14.16 2.52
CA ASN A 183 15.61 13.80 1.26
C ASN A 183 14.46 14.76 0.98
N PRO A 184 14.27 15.24 -0.26
CA PRO A 184 13.10 16.03 -0.59
C PRO A 184 11.81 15.24 -0.31
N GLU A 185 10.78 15.97 0.08
CA GLU A 185 9.42 15.46 0.24
C GLU A 185 8.60 15.87 -0.99
N TYR A 186 7.99 14.90 -1.64
CA TYR A 186 7.16 15.07 -2.82
C TYR A 186 5.69 14.99 -2.40
N GLU A 187 4.92 16.00 -2.78
CA GLU A 187 3.52 16.14 -2.34
C GLU A 187 2.60 16.28 -3.56
N LEU A 188 1.49 15.56 -3.52
CA LEU A 188 0.40 15.66 -4.49
C LEU A 188 -0.87 16.11 -3.79
N TYR A 189 -1.58 17.06 -4.41
CA TYR A 189 -2.84 17.60 -3.89
C TYR A 189 -3.92 17.52 -4.96
N ILE A 190 -5.10 17.06 -4.57
CA ILE A 190 -6.32 17.04 -5.36
C ILE A 190 -7.30 17.98 -4.66
N TYR A 191 -7.79 18.99 -5.37
CA TYR A 191 -8.68 20.02 -4.84
C TYR A 191 -10.03 20.00 -5.53
N GLY A 192 -11.06 20.42 -4.81
CA GLY A 192 -12.40 20.57 -5.37
C GLY A 192 -13.18 19.25 -5.40
N LYS A 193 -14.51 19.36 -5.27
CA LYS A 193 -15.37 18.17 -5.20
C LYS A 193 -15.33 17.36 -6.49
N ASP A 194 -15.27 18.01 -7.64
CA ASP A 194 -15.32 17.34 -8.94
C ASP A 194 -14.16 16.36 -9.11
N ASP A 195 -12.93 16.78 -8.83
CA ASP A 195 -11.77 15.90 -8.91
C ASP A 195 -11.74 14.84 -7.80
N LEU A 196 -12.28 15.13 -6.61
CA LEU A 196 -12.50 14.08 -5.60
C LEU A 196 -13.53 13.04 -6.09
N HIS A 197 -14.57 13.44 -6.82
CA HIS A 197 -15.51 12.52 -7.45
C HIS A 197 -14.85 11.70 -8.55
N LYS A 198 -14.07 12.32 -9.44
CA LYS A 198 -13.29 11.60 -10.46
C LYS A 198 -12.35 10.57 -9.81
N PHE A 199 -11.63 10.96 -8.77
CA PHE A 199 -10.76 10.06 -8.00
C PHE A 199 -11.54 8.89 -7.39
N ALA A 200 -12.67 9.18 -6.73
CA ALA A 200 -13.48 8.19 -6.03
C ALA A 200 -14.15 7.15 -6.95
N ARG A 201 -14.28 7.44 -8.26
CA ARG A 201 -14.74 6.45 -9.25
C ARG A 201 -13.77 5.29 -9.43
N TYR A 202 -12.48 5.53 -9.20
CA TYR A 202 -11.43 4.53 -9.37
C TYR A 202 -10.89 4.02 -8.05
N VAL A 203 -10.67 4.92 -7.07
CA VAL A 203 -9.96 4.61 -5.83
C VAL A 203 -10.91 4.71 -4.64
N SER A 204 -11.03 3.60 -3.91
CA SER A 204 -11.82 3.51 -2.68
C SER A 204 -10.92 3.46 -1.44
N PHE A 205 -11.27 4.19 -0.38
CA PHE A 205 -10.60 4.06 0.92
C PHE A 205 -11.10 2.86 1.70
N ARG A 206 -10.19 2.07 2.25
CA ARG A 206 -10.47 1.01 3.22
C ARG A 206 -10.14 1.42 4.65
N HIS A 207 -9.37 2.50 4.84
CA HIS A 207 -9.15 3.11 6.15
C HIS A 207 -10.44 3.80 6.64
N PRO A 208 -11.01 3.43 7.80
CA PRO A 208 -12.32 3.93 8.25
C PRO A 208 -12.42 5.45 8.34
N SER A 209 -11.43 6.11 8.96
CA SER A 209 -11.41 7.57 9.08
C SER A 209 -11.34 8.29 7.73
N LYS A 210 -10.49 7.82 6.81
CA LYS A 210 -10.32 8.42 5.47
C LYS A 210 -11.57 8.21 4.62
N LYS A 211 -12.15 7.00 4.65
CA LYS A 211 -13.44 6.69 4.02
C LYS A 211 -14.55 7.62 4.49
N LYS A 212 -14.71 7.77 5.82
CA LYS A 212 -15.73 8.66 6.41
C LYS A 212 -15.54 10.12 5.99
N ARG A 213 -14.29 10.61 5.96
CA ARG A 213 -14.00 11.99 5.54
C ARG A 213 -14.28 12.20 4.05
N MET A 214 -13.82 11.29 3.20
CA MET A 214 -14.05 11.37 1.76
C MET A 214 -15.55 11.39 1.46
N ALA A 215 -16.35 10.56 2.13
CA ALA A 215 -17.80 10.54 1.97
C ALA A 215 -18.49 11.88 2.29
N ASN A 216 -17.88 12.79 3.05
CA ASN A 216 -18.48 14.11 3.29
C ASN A 216 -18.38 15.05 2.08
N PHE A 217 -17.43 14.81 1.18
CA PHE A 217 -17.21 15.64 0.00
C PHE A 217 -17.86 15.08 -1.27
N LEU A 218 -18.26 13.80 -1.23
CA LEU A 218 -18.93 13.10 -2.33
C LEU A 218 -20.46 13.16 -2.24
N LYS A 219 -21.00 13.99 -1.35
CA LYS A 219 -22.44 14.30 -1.26
C LYS A 219 -22.78 15.48 -2.14
#